data_AF-A0A951RIS3-F1
#
_entry.id   AF-A0A951RIS3-F1
#
_cell.length_a   1.000
_cell.length_b   1.000
_cell.length_c   1.000
_cell.angle_alpha   90.00
_cell.angle_beta   90.00
_cell.angle_gamma   90.00
#
_symmetry.space_group_name_H-M   'P 1'
#
loop_
_entity.id
_entity.type
_entity.pdbx_description
1 polymer ?
#
loop_
_entity_poly.entity_id
_entity_poly.type
_entity_poly.pdbx_seq_one_letter_code
_entity_poly.pdbx_strand_id
1 'polypeptide(L)'
;QVPEAGNYSLWNAGEQVKGLSFNYDRRESVPEVLSPSELESMLLDAGLSNIQVVETTEAGLGQALEQARLGLQLWKLFLILALACLLAEVLLLRFWR
;
A
#
# COMPACT_ATOMS: atom_id res chain seq x y z
N GLN A 1 -17.95 36.40 13.78
CA GLN A 1 -17.59 34.97 13.83
C GLN A 1 -17.99 34.45 15.20
N VAL A 2 -18.70 33.32 15.30
CA VAL A 2 -19.15 32.76 16.57
C VAL A 2 -18.04 31.87 17.13
N PRO A 3 -17.60 32.04 18.39
CA PRO A 3 -16.43 31.34 18.94
C PRO A 3 -16.73 29.90 19.41
N GLU A 4 -18.00 29.57 19.69
CA GLU A 4 -18.41 28.31 20.28
C GLU A 4 -19.37 27.52 19.36
N ALA A 5 -19.29 26.20 19.43
CA ALA A 5 -20.22 25.32 18.74
C ALA A 5 -21.54 25.24 19.51
N GLY A 6 -22.66 25.22 18.80
CA GLY A 6 -23.97 25.20 19.40
C GLY A 6 -25.10 25.56 18.45
N ASN A 7 -26.31 25.53 18.99
CA ASN A 7 -27.52 25.95 18.29
C ASN A 7 -27.89 27.37 18.72
N TYR A 8 -27.99 28.27 17.75
CA TYR A 8 -28.29 29.68 17.94
C TYR A 8 -29.60 30.01 17.25
N SER A 9 -30.37 30.91 17.85
CA SER A 9 -31.59 31.42 17.25
C SER A 9 -31.39 32.88 16.86
N LEU A 10 -31.67 33.21 15.60
CA LEU A 10 -31.64 34.56 15.08
C LEU A 10 -32.99 35.23 15.36
N TRP A 11 -32.95 36.36 16.06
CA TRP A 11 -34.12 37.16 16.39
C TRP A 11 -34.07 38.50 15.66
N ASN A 12 -35.20 38.96 15.14
CA ASN A 12 -35.35 40.30 14.59
C ASN A 12 -36.61 40.94 15.18
N ALA A 13 -36.46 42.09 15.84
CA ALA A 13 -37.58 42.82 16.46
C ALA A 13 -38.48 41.96 17.37
N GLY A 14 -37.93 40.93 18.02
CA GLY A 14 -38.66 40.02 18.92
C GLY A 14 -39.28 38.80 18.24
N GLU A 15 -39.17 38.67 16.91
CA GLU A 15 -39.60 37.49 16.17
C GLU A 15 -38.41 36.60 15.81
N GLN A 16 -38.55 35.29 16.02
CA GLN A 16 -37.50 34.34 15.67
C GLN A 16 -37.48 34.13 14.15
N VAL A 17 -36.39 34.55 13.50
CA VAL A 17 -36.23 34.49 12.05
C VAL A 17 -35.72 33.12 11.60
N LYS A 18 -34.73 32.55 12.30
CA LYS A 18 -34.10 31.29 11.88
C LYS A 18 -33.27 30.64 12.99
N GLY A 19 -33.24 29.29 13.02
CA GLY A 19 -32.26 28.53 13.78
C GLY A 19 -30.98 28.30 12.97
N LEU A 20 -29.82 28.54 13.58
CA LEU A 20 -28.50 28.33 13.01
C LEU A 20 -27.71 27.38 13.91
N SER A 21 -27.15 26.32 13.34
CA SER A 21 -26.32 25.37 14.08
C SER A 21 -24.88 25.48 13.60
N PHE A 22 -23.96 25.72 14.54
CA PHE A 22 -22.53 25.76 14.27
C PHE A 22 -21.86 24.57 14.94
N ASN A 23 -21.11 23.78 14.16
CA ASN A 23 -20.37 22.63 14.65
C ASN A 23 -19.01 23.04 15.22
N TYR A 24 -18.43 22.17 16.06
CA TYR A 24 -17.04 22.28 16.49
C TYR A 24 -16.09 22.29 15.29
N ASP A 25 -14.93 22.92 15.47
CA ASP A 25 -13.86 22.90 14.47
C ASP A 25 -13.44 21.43 14.22
N ARG A 26 -13.49 20.99 12.96
CA ARG A 26 -13.25 19.58 12.56
C ARG A 26 -11.76 19.19 12.57
N ARG A 27 -10.94 19.82 13.42
CA ARG A 27 -9.51 19.48 13.56
C ARG A 27 -9.28 18.04 14.01
N GLU A 28 -10.24 17.46 14.71
CA GLU A 28 -10.21 16.05 15.13
C GLU A 28 -10.31 15.07 13.94
N SER A 29 -10.72 15.55 12.77
CA SER A 29 -10.93 14.75 11.56
C SER A 29 -9.82 14.93 10.53
N VAL A 30 -8.66 15.48 10.90
CA VAL A 30 -7.48 15.47 10.04
C VAL A 30 -6.71 14.19 10.37
N PRO A 31 -6.90 13.08 9.62
CA PRO A 31 -6.00 11.96 9.77
C PRO A 31 -4.62 12.45 9.32
N GLU A 32 -3.66 12.49 10.24
CA GLU A 32 -2.26 12.51 9.86
C GLU A 32 -2.02 11.19 9.13
N VAL A 33 -1.94 11.26 7.80
CA VAL A 33 -1.67 10.10 6.96
C VAL A 33 -0.17 9.91 6.91
N LEU A 34 0.29 8.80 7.47
CA LEU A 34 1.70 8.40 7.34
C LEU A 34 2.04 8.24 5.87
N SER A 35 3.14 8.85 5.45
CA SER A 35 3.75 8.55 4.16
C SER A 35 4.31 7.11 4.15
N PRO A 36 4.42 6.48 2.97
CA PRO A 36 5.01 5.14 2.85
C PRO A 36 6.42 5.05 3.45
N SER A 37 7.23 6.12 3.31
CA SER A 37 8.56 6.20 3.91
C SER A 37 8.56 6.28 5.44
N GLU A 38 7.60 6.99 6.03
CA GLU A 38 7.44 7.04 7.49
C GLU A 38 6.96 5.70 8.05
N LEU A 39 6.10 5.00 7.29
CA LEU A 39 5.65 3.66 7.63
C LEU A 39 6.81 2.65 7.61
N GLU A 40 7.67 2.70 6.58
CA GLU A 40 8.86 1.86 6.49
C GLU A 40 9.84 2.12 7.63
N SER A 41 10.09 3.38 8.00
CA SER A 41 10.98 3.71 9.12
C SER A 41 10.42 3.21 10.46
N MET A 42 9.11 3.32 10.68
CA MET A 42 8.46 2.77 11.87
C MET A 42 8.55 1.24 11.93
N LEU A 43 8.41 0.56 10.79
CA LEU A 43 8.54 -0.90 10.70
C LEU A 43 9.97 -1.37 10.99
N LEU A 44 10.97 -0.64 10.50
CA LEU A 44 12.39 -0.87 10.80
C LEU A 44 12.70 -0.67 12.29
N ASP A 45 12.22 0.43 12.88
CA ASP A 45 12.40 0.74 14.31
C ASP A 45 11.69 -0.29 15.21
N ALA A 46 10.57 -0.86 14.74
CA ALA A 46 9.86 -1.95 15.41
C ALA A 46 10.52 -3.33 15.23
N GLY A 47 11.59 -3.44 14.44
CA GLY A 47 12.29 -4.70 14.17
C GLY A 47 11.53 -5.66 13.25
N LEU A 48 10.52 -5.18 12.53
CA LEU A 48 9.66 -5.98 11.64
C LEU A 48 10.24 -6.00 10.22
N SER A 49 11.31 -6.78 10.02
CA SER A 49 12.03 -6.89 8.75
C SER A 49 11.34 -7.74 7.67
N ASN A 50 10.26 -8.42 8.01
CA ASN A 50 9.49 -9.30 7.14
C ASN A 50 8.24 -8.66 6.54
N ILE A 51 8.07 -7.34 6.73
CA ILE A 51 6.93 -6.58 6.21
C ILE A 51 7.41 -5.72 5.05
N GLN A 52 6.73 -5.83 3.91
CA GLN A 52 7.01 -5.03 2.72
C GLN A 52 5.87 -4.05 2.51
N VAL A 53 6.17 -2.76 2.49
CA VAL A 53 5.21 -1.71 2.15
C VAL A 53 5.06 -1.71 0.63
N VAL A 54 3.83 -1.87 0.16
CA VAL A 54 3.52 -1.87 -1.27
C VAL A 54 2.72 -0.61 -1.58
N GLU A 55 3.33 0.32 -2.29
CA GLU A 55 2.61 1.46 -2.84
C GLU A 55 1.74 0.99 -4.00
N THR A 56 0.42 1.15 -3.89
CA THR A 56 -0.46 0.90 -5.03
C THR A 56 -0.34 2.07 -5.99
N THR A 57 0.35 1.87 -7.11
CA THR A 57 0.22 2.78 -8.26
C THR A 57 -1.11 2.47 -8.96
N GLU A 58 -1.64 3.42 -9.75
CA GLU A 58 -2.93 3.32 -10.46
C GLU A 58 -3.13 2.04 -11.30
N ALA A 59 -2.05 1.29 -11.58
CA ALA A 59 -2.05 -0.01 -12.25
C ALA A 59 -2.72 -1.16 -11.45
N GLY A 60 -3.13 -0.90 -10.21
CA GLY A 60 -3.93 -1.83 -9.42
C GLY A 60 -3.09 -2.83 -8.63
N LEU A 61 -3.58 -3.13 -7.41
CA LEU A 61 -2.94 -4.00 -6.42
C LEU A 61 -2.49 -5.35 -7.00
N GLY A 62 -3.18 -5.86 -8.03
CA GLY A 62 -2.86 -7.14 -8.67
C GLY A 62 -1.46 -7.19 -9.30
N GLN A 63 -1.03 -6.14 -10.01
CA GLN A 63 0.30 -6.10 -10.62
C GLN A 63 1.42 -5.93 -9.59
N ALA A 64 1.18 -5.09 -8.58
CA ALA A 64 2.14 -4.90 -7.48
C ALA A 64 2.33 -6.20 -6.67
N LEU A 65 1.23 -6.95 -6.44
CA LEU A 65 1.28 -8.28 -5.82
C LEU A 65 1.98 -9.31 -6.70
N GLU A 66 1.83 -9.25 -8.02
CA GLU A 66 2.51 -10.15 -8.95
C GLU A 66 4.02 -9.93 -8.88
N GLN A 67 4.49 -8.68 -8.89
CA GLN A 67 5.91 -8.35 -8.73
C GLN A 67 6.47 -8.77 -7.36
N ALA A 68 5.69 -8.63 -6.28
CA ALA A 68 6.09 -9.05 -4.94
C ALA A 68 6.08 -10.58 -4.76
N ARG A 69 5.14 -11.29 -5.39
CA ARG A 69 5.05 -12.77 -5.35
C ARG A 69 5.97 -13.48 -6.32
N LEU A 70 6.39 -12.83 -7.39
CA LEU A 70 7.39 -13.34 -8.31
C LEU A 70 8.78 -13.25 -7.64
N GLY A 71 8.97 -14.06 -6.60
CA GLY A 71 10.30 -14.44 -6.13
C GLY A 71 11.13 -15.04 -7.28
N LEU A 72 12.36 -15.43 -6.98
CA LEU A 72 13.30 -15.97 -7.98
C LEU A 72 12.62 -17.02 -8.88
N GLN A 73 12.52 -16.73 -10.18
CA GLN A 73 11.89 -17.59 -11.18
C GLN A 73 12.76 -18.81 -11.47
N LEU A 74 12.74 -19.80 -10.56
CA LEU A 74 13.56 -21.01 -10.63
C LEU A 74 13.22 -21.91 -11.84
N TRP A 75 12.03 -21.77 -12.43
CA TRP A 75 11.64 -22.57 -13.60
C TRP A 75 12.60 -22.38 -14.79
N LYS A 76 13.15 -21.18 -14.96
CA LYS A 76 14.16 -20.90 -16.00
C LYS A 76 15.45 -21.66 -15.73
N LEU A 77 15.85 -21.77 -14.45
CA LEU A 77 17.01 -22.57 -14.05
C LEU A 77 16.78 -24.06 -14.31
N PHE A 78 15.60 -24.59 -13.96
CA PHE A 78 15.24 -25.97 -14.27
C PHE A 78 15.22 -26.25 -15.78
N LEU A 79 14.76 -25.31 -16.60
CA LEU A 79 14.78 -25.45 -18.06
C LEU A 79 16.21 -25.53 -18.61
N ILE A 80 17.10 -24.66 -18.14
CA ILE A 80 18.51 -24.66 -18.54
C ILE A 80 19.20 -25.95 -18.10
N LEU A 81 18.97 -26.41 -16.87
CA LEU A 81 19.52 -27.66 -16.37
C LEU A 81 19.04 -28.87 -17.17
N ALA A 82 17.75 -28.93 -17.51
CA ALA A 82 17.20 -29.99 -18.35
C ALA A 82 17.86 -30.03 -19.74
N LEU A 83 18.04 -28.87 -20.36
CA LEU A 83 18.76 -28.75 -21.64
C LEU A 83 20.23 -29.16 -21.51
N ALA A 84 20.90 -28.80 -20.42
CA ALA A 84 22.28 -29.21 -20.16
C ALA A 84 22.41 -30.72 -19.96
N CYS A 85 21.48 -31.36 -19.25
CA CYS A 85 21.44 -32.82 -19.08
C CYS A 85 21.22 -33.53 -20.42
N LEU A 86 20.30 -33.06 -21.26
CA LEU A 86 20.09 -33.61 -22.60
C LEU A 86 21.33 -33.46 -23.48
N LEU A 87 21.99 -32.30 -23.44
CA LEU A 87 23.24 -32.10 -24.16
C LEU A 87 24.33 -33.05 -23.68
N ALA A 88 24.48 -33.20 -22.35
CA ALA A 88 25.44 -34.12 -21.75
C ALA A 88 25.14 -35.57 -22.14
N GLU A 89 23.87 -35.99 -22.15
CA GLU A 89 23.46 -37.32 -22.61
C GLU A 89 23.89 -37.57 -24.06
N VAL A 90 23.65 -36.62 -24.97
CA VAL A 90 24.07 -36.73 -26.37
C VAL A 90 25.59 -36.79 -26.50
N LEU A 91 26.32 -35.97 -25.75
CA LEU A 91 27.78 -35.99 -25.74
C LEU A 91 28.33 -37.32 -25.22
N LEU A 92 27.76 -37.86 -24.14
CA LEU A 92 28.11 -39.17 -23.60
C LEU A 92 27.85 -40.26 -24.64
N LEU A 93 26.65 -40.31 -25.25
CA LEU A 93 26.34 -41.32 -26.26
C LEU A 93 27.22 -41.23 -27.52
N ARG A 94 27.68 -40.02 -27.86
CA ARG A 94 28.42 -39.78 -29.11
C ARG A 94 29.93 -39.93 -28.97
N PHE A 95 30.49 -39.56 -27.81
CA PHE A 95 31.92 -39.64 -27.53
C PHE A 95 32.31 -40.86 -26.70
N TRP A 96 31.36 -41.51 -26.04
CA TRP A 96 31.56 -42.77 -25.35
C TRP A 96 31.14 -43.92 -26.28
N ARG A 97 32.13 -44.49 -26.95
CA ARG A 97 32.07 -45.82 -27.55
C ARG A 97 32.89 -46.77 -26.69
#